data_AF-I7KXA2-F1
#
_entry.id   AF-I7KXA2-F1
#
_cell.length_a   1.000
_cell.length_b   1.000
_cell.length_c   1.000
_cell.angle_alpha   90.00
_cell.angle_beta   90.00
_cell.angle_gamma   90.00
#
_symmetry.space_group_name_H-M   'P 1'
#
loop_
_entity.id
_entity.type
_entity.pdbx_description
1 polymer ?
#
loop_
_entity_poly.entity_id
_entity_poly.type
_entity_poly.pdbx_seq_one_letter_code
_entity_poly.pdbx_strand_id
1 'polypeptide(L)' 'MARTISVLKWESEQDVDNAVRDIRGEMERQGGLTKDTERAMQHSLQVADPDLANYFLREVRKQTPDALHYFQEYGGGA' A
#
# COMPACT_ATOMS: atom_id res chain seq x y z
N MET A 1 12.69 19.06 -4.63
CA MET A 1 11.43 18.73 -5.33
C MET A 1 10.70 17.70 -4.48
N ALA A 2 9.69 18.12 -3.71
CA ALA A 2 8.84 17.21 -2.97
C ALA A 2 7.94 16.48 -3.98
N ARG A 3 8.05 15.16 -4.08
CA ARG A 3 7.06 14.38 -4.81
C ARG A 3 5.81 14.36 -3.94
N THR A 4 4.88 15.26 -4.22
CA THR A 4 3.52 15.17 -3.73
C THR A 4 2.97 13.86 -4.29
N ILE A 5 2.93 12.81 -3.48
CA ILE A 5 2.21 11.58 -3.79
C ILE A 5 0.76 12.02 -3.82
N SER A 6 0.25 12.33 -5.02
CA SER A 6 -1.16 12.61 -5.24
C SER A 6 -1.90 11.33 -4.94
N VAL A 7 -2.37 11.21 -3.70
CA VAL A 7 -3.29 10.19 -3.20
C VAL A 7 -4.62 10.39 -3.90
N LEU A 8 -4.74 9.90 -5.14
CA LEU A 8 -6.00 9.84 -5.89
C LEU A 8 -5.94 8.60 -6.79
N LYS A 9 -6.15 7.42 -6.19
CA LYS A 9 -6.25 6.10 -6.85
C LYS A 9 -4.95 5.63 -7.53
N TRP A 10 -4.65 4.33 -7.44
CA TRP A 10 -3.65 3.72 -8.31
C TRP A 10 -4.23 3.54 -9.71
N GLU A 11 -3.58 4.11 -10.71
CA GLU A 11 -3.99 4.00 -12.12
C GLU A 11 -3.14 2.97 -12.87
N SER A 12 -2.02 2.52 -12.29
CA SER A 12 -1.09 1.60 -12.90
C SER A 12 -0.37 0.70 -11.88
N GLU A 13 0.18 -0.43 -12.35
CA GLU A 13 1.07 -1.28 -11.55
C GLU A 13 2.30 -0.50 -11.04
N GLN A 14 2.78 0.48 -11.81
CA GLN A 14 3.90 1.33 -11.40
C GLN A 14 3.56 2.18 -10.17
N ASP A 15 2.31 2.64 -10.03
CA ASP A 15 1.86 3.38 -8.84
C ASP A 15 1.82 2.47 -7.61
N VAL A 16 1.35 1.25 -7.82
CA VAL A 16 1.35 0.20 -6.79
C VAL A 16 2.79 -0.15 -6.36
N ASP A 17 3.71 -0.33 -7.31
CA ASP A 17 5.12 -0.61 -7.02
C ASP A 17 5.77 0.53 -6.21
N ASN A 18 5.45 1.78 -6.55
CA ASN A 18 5.92 2.93 -5.77
C ASN A 18 5.34 2.92 -4.36
N ALA A 19 4.05 2.63 -4.20
CA ALA A 19 3.41 2.51 -2.90
C ALA A 19 4.04 1.39 -2.04
N VAL A 20 4.28 0.22 -2.61
CA VAL A 20 4.94 -0.91 -1.91
C VAL A 20 6.37 -0.55 -1.52
N ARG A 21 7.12 0.13 -2.39
CA ARG A 21 8.47 0.61 -2.06
C ARG A 21 8.45 1.59 -0.88
N ASP A 22 7.48 2.49 -0.84
CA ASP A 22 7.36 3.48 0.22
C ASP A 22 6.98 2.82 1.56
N ILE A 23 6.02 1.89 1.55
CA ILE A 23 5.66 1.03 2.71
C ILE A 23 6.90 0.31 3.23
N ARG A 24 7.61 -0.41 2.35
CA ARG A 24 8.81 -1.16 2.73
C ARG A 24 9.86 -0.23 3.34
N GLY A 25 10.13 0.91 2.70
CA GLY A 25 11.10 1.87 3.19
C GLY A 25 10.74 2.45 4.55
N GLU A 26 9.44 2.60 4.84
CA GLU A 26 8.97 3.06 6.14
C GLU A 26 9.05 1.96 7.20
N MET A 27 8.62 0.73 6.89
CA MET A 27 8.77 -0.44 7.75
C MET A 27 10.24 -0.66 8.14
N GLU A 28 11.17 -0.55 7.18
CA GLU A 28 12.62 -0.70 7.44
C GLU A 28 13.18 0.43 8.31
N ARG A 29 12.66 1.66 8.18
CA ARG A 29 13.15 2.84 8.92
C ARG A 29 12.56 3.00 10.31
N GLN A 30 11.27 2.70 10.47
CA GLN A 30 10.48 3.01 11.67
C GLN A 30 9.97 1.76 12.39
N GLY A 31 10.11 0.57 11.79
CA GLY A 31 9.54 -0.67 12.32
C GLY A 31 8.02 -0.80 12.16
N GLY A 32 7.39 0.13 11.43
CA GLY A 32 5.94 0.20 11.26
C GLY A 32 5.54 1.33 10.32
N LEU A 33 4.29 1.30 9.84
CA LEU A 33 3.71 2.40 9.08
C LEU A 33 3.23 3.52 10.00
N THR A 34 3.46 4.78 9.62
CA THR A 34 2.77 5.90 10.25
C THR A 34 1.29 5.87 9.89
N LYS A 35 0.46 6.46 10.75
CA LYS A 35 -1.00 6.52 10.55
C LYS A 35 -1.39 7.24 9.26
N ASP A 36 -0.60 8.21 8.81
CA ASP A 36 -0.87 8.94 7.57
C ASP A 36 -0.61 8.05 6.34
N THR A 37 0.51 7.32 6.32
CA THR A 37 0.79 6.34 5.26
C THR A 37 -0.25 5.22 5.26
N GLU A 38 -0.53 4.63 6.42
CA GLU A 38 -1.55 3.58 6.55
C GLU A 38 -2.89 4.02 5.94
N ARG A 39 -3.40 5.20 6.35
CA ARG A 39 -4.67 5.74 5.86
C ARG A 39 -4.63 6.01 4.36
N ALA A 40 -3.55 6.58 3.84
CA ALA A 40 -3.41 6.85 2.41
C ALA A 40 -3.40 5.57 1.57
N MET A 41 -2.67 4.55 2.02
CA MET A 41 -2.56 3.26 1.33
C MET A 41 -3.86 2.46 1.41
N GLN A 42 -4.55 2.46 2.56
CA GLN A 42 -5.87 1.87 2.71
C GLN A 42 -6.91 2.56 1.81
N HIS A 43 -6.91 3.90 1.75
CA HIS A 43 -7.81 4.62 0.85
C HIS A 43 -7.52 4.24 -0.61
N SER A 44 -6.25 4.23 -1.03
CA SER A 44 -5.90 3.85 -2.40
C SER A 44 -6.33 2.42 -2.71
N LEU A 45 -6.13 1.48 -1.79
CA LEU A 45 -6.59 0.09 -1.91
C LEU A 45 -8.11 0.00 -2.06
N GLN A 46 -8.86 0.80 -1.31
CA GLN A 46 -10.33 0.80 -1.33
C GLN A 46 -10.92 1.31 -2.65
N VAL A 47 -10.24 2.24 -3.33
CA VAL A 47 -10.74 2.86 -4.58
C VAL A 47 -10.03 2.35 -5.83
N ALA A 48 -8.98 1.54 -5.68
CA ALA A 48 -8.24 0.93 -6.78
C ALA A 48 -9.09 -0.07 -7.56
N ASP A 49 -8.75 -0.26 -8.84
CA ASP A 49 -9.33 -1.34 -9.62
C ASP A 49 -8.95 -2.70 -9.00
N PRO A 50 -9.83 -3.72 -9.04
CA PRO A 50 -9.59 -5.00 -8.36
C PRO A 50 -8.27 -5.67 -8.73
N ASP A 51 -7.84 -5.56 -9.99
CA ASP A 51 -6.57 -6.12 -10.46
C ASP A 51 -5.37 -5.44 -9.78
N LEU A 52 -5.42 -4.11 -9.61
CA LEU A 52 -4.37 -3.34 -8.94
C LEU A 52 -4.39 -3.56 -7.43
N ALA A 53 -5.57 -3.70 -6.82
CA ALA A 53 -5.70 -4.09 -5.41
C ALA A 53 -5.10 -5.47 -5.14
N ASN A 54 -5.41 -6.46 -5.99
CA ASN A 54 -4.83 -7.80 -5.91
C ASN A 54 -3.32 -7.78 -6.14
N TYR A 55 -2.85 -6.99 -7.12
CA TYR A 55 -1.43 -6.78 -7.39
C TYR A 55 -0.70 -6.22 -6.16
N PHE A 56 -1.27 -5.19 -5.53
CA PHE A 56 -0.75 -4.59 -4.29
C PHE A 56 -0.63 -5.61 -3.17
N LEU A 57 -1.70 -6.34 -2.85
CA LEU A 57 -1.69 -7.33 -1.76
C LEU A 57 -0.66 -8.44 -2.02
N ARG A 58 -0.49 -8.84 -3.29
CA ARG A 58 0.53 -9.81 -3.69
C ARG A 58 1.95 -9.28 -3.46
N GLU A 59 2.22 -8.04 -3.87
CA GLU A 59 3.55 -7.45 -3.72
C GLU A 59 3.89 -7.11 -2.26
N VAL A 60 2.92 -6.63 -1.46
CA VAL A 60 3.08 -6.47 -0.01
C VAL A 60 3.45 -7.81 0.63
N ARG A 61 2.69 -8.88 0.34
CA ARG A 61 2.97 -10.21 0.88
C ARG A 61 4.37 -10.74 0.50
N LYS A 62 4.85 -10.39 -0.69
CA LYS A 62 6.15 -10.85 -1.21
C LYS A 62 7.31 -10.05 -0.64
N GLN A 63 7.18 -8.73 -0.55
CA GLN A 63 8.29 -7.83 -0.25
C GLN A 63 8.32 -7.38 1.22
N THR A 64 7.16 -7.24 1.85
CA THR A 64 7.02 -6.75 3.22
C THR A 64 5.82 -7.42 3.91
N PRO A 65 5.90 -8.75 4.16
CA PRO A 65 4.78 -9.52 4.71
C PRO A 65 4.32 -8.99 6.07
N ASP A 66 5.22 -8.39 6.84
CA ASP A 66 4.91 -7.77 8.13
C ASP A 66 4.03 -6.53 8.00
N ALA A 67 3.93 -5.90 6.82
CA ALA A 67 3.01 -4.78 6.62
C ALA A 67 1.58 -5.25 6.30
N LEU A 68 1.37 -6.54 6.05
CA LEU A 68 0.09 -7.06 5.58
C LEU A 68 -1.03 -6.84 6.61
N HIS A 69 -0.74 -6.86 7.92
CA HIS A 69 -1.77 -6.64 8.94
C HIS A 69 -2.42 -5.26 8.87
N TYR A 70 -1.73 -4.25 8.32
CA TYR A 70 -2.30 -2.93 8.09
C TYR A 70 -3.37 -2.91 6.98
N PHE A 71 -3.45 -3.96 6.16
CA PHE A 71 -4.35 -4.06 5.02
C PHE A 71 -5.33 -5.24 5.13
N GLN A 72 -5.29 -6.00 6.23
CA GLN A 72 -6.09 -7.22 6.42
C GLN A 72 -7.60 -6.96 6.49
N GLU A 73 -8.07 -5.77 6.91
CA GLU A 73 -9.50 -5.43 6.88
C GLU A 73 -10.10 -5.46 5.47
N TYR A 74 -9.28 -5.35 4.41
CA TYR A 74 -9.72 -5.45 3.01
C TYR A 74 -9.39 -6.81 2.38
N GLY A 75 -8.67 -7.68 3.09
CA GLY A 75 -8.18 -8.97 2.61
C GLY A 75 -8.92 -10.19 3.18
N GLY A 76 -9.87 -10.01 4.09
CA GLY A 76 -10.63 -11.15 4.62
C GLY A 76 -11.81 -10.74 5.50
N GLY A 77 -13.03 -10.97 5.00
CA GLY A 77 -14.24 -10.88 5.80
C GLY A 77 -15.54 -10.99 5.00
N ALA A 78 -15.92 -12.25 4.69
CA ALA A 78 -17.17 -12.76 4.08
C ALA A 78 -17.25 -12.80 2.55
#